data_AF-A0A931A6F2-F1
#
_entry.id   AF-A0A931A6F2-F1
#
_cell.length_a   1.000
_cell.length_b   1.000
_cell.length_c   1.000
_cell.angle_alpha   90.00
_cell.angle_beta   90.00
_cell.angle_gamma   90.00
#
_symmetry.space_group_name_H-M   'P 1'
#
loop_
_entity.id
_entity.type
_entity.pdbx_description
1 polymer ?
#
loop_
_entity_poly.entity_id
_entity_poly.type
_entity_poly.pdbx_seq_one_letter_code
_entity_poly.pdbx_strand_id
1 'polypeptide(L)'
;MKRWIGVILAVVLAGVAVVAVLWGNGSDDPPEPIVVRGVIGSEKKPFFDDPRVKAVFAEHGLRVEVDTAGSRQIITDVDLSRYAFAFPSSVPAAERIKRDRGATTTYSPFYSPMAVATFEPIAHLLAKVGMLHDSGDGYQTLDIKKYLDLVAKGTRWDQIPGNSTYRARKRVLLTTTDIRTSNSAAMYLSAIGYVANGEDVPTSDTQIGRIAPIVAPAVLDQGFSESTSEASFEDYLALGAGKTPMLVIYEAQYLAHVFAGNGAIKPDMRLVYPSPTVLSKHTLVPLAEPGARVGELLTENPELQALAAAYGFRTTDPQAFADLVAKTKAPAAADLVDVVEPPTYERLDQLITIIDSARP
;
A
#
# COMPACT_ATOMS: atom_id res chain seq x y z
N MET A 1 28.46 29.27 68.29
CA MET A 1 28.25 29.43 66.83
C MET A 1 27.72 28.18 66.12
N LYS A 2 28.14 26.95 66.46
CA LYS A 2 27.70 25.71 65.75
C LYS A 2 26.21 25.31 65.89
N ARG A 3 25.49 25.75 66.93
CA ARG A 3 24.07 25.38 67.14
C ARG A 3 23.07 26.16 66.28
N TRP A 4 23.43 27.37 65.86
CA TRP A 4 22.54 28.24 65.06
C TRP A 4 22.62 27.92 63.55
N ILE A 5 23.77 27.42 63.09
CA ILE A 5 23.99 26.97 61.72
C ILE A 5 23.10 25.75 61.39
N GLY A 6 22.93 24.83 62.35
CA GLY A 6 22.05 23.66 62.16
C GLY A 6 20.57 24.01 62.06
N VAL A 7 20.12 25.03 62.80
CA VAL A 7 18.72 25.51 62.77
C VAL A 7 18.43 26.26 61.48
N ILE A 8 19.35 27.11 61.01
CA ILE A 8 19.20 27.82 59.73
C ILE A 8 19.20 26.82 58.57
N LEU A 9 20.08 25.80 58.60
CA LEU A 9 20.11 24.77 57.58
C LEU A 9 18.83 23.93 57.55
N ALA A 10 18.26 23.62 58.71
CA ALA A 10 16.99 22.90 58.81
C ALA A 10 15.80 23.71 58.26
N VAL A 11 15.78 25.03 58.51
CA VAL A 11 14.73 25.93 57.98
C VAL A 11 14.89 26.11 56.47
N VAL A 12 16.11 26.19 55.96
CA VAL A 12 16.37 26.26 54.51
C VAL A 12 15.98 24.94 53.84
N LEU A 13 16.33 23.78 54.42
CA LEU A 13 15.94 22.48 53.89
C LEU A 13 14.42 22.26 53.94
N ALA A 14 13.74 22.70 55.00
CA ALA A 14 12.28 22.67 55.08
C ALA A 14 11.63 23.61 54.06
N GLY A 15 12.18 24.81 53.86
CA GLY A 15 11.72 25.75 52.83
C GLY A 15 11.91 25.20 51.42
N VAL A 16 13.05 24.58 51.12
CA VAL A 16 13.33 23.92 49.83
C VAL A 16 12.41 22.72 49.63
N ALA A 17 12.14 21.92 50.66
CA ALA A 17 11.21 20.80 50.59
C ALA A 17 9.76 21.27 50.34
N VAL A 18 9.32 22.35 50.97
CA VAL A 18 7.99 22.93 50.75
C VAL A 18 7.86 23.53 49.35
N VAL A 19 8.90 24.23 48.85
CA VAL A 19 8.92 24.74 47.47
C VAL A 19 8.96 23.60 46.45
N ALA A 20 9.71 22.52 46.72
CA ALA A 20 9.75 21.34 45.86
C ALA A 20 8.42 20.57 45.83
N VAL A 21 7.68 20.52 46.94
CA VAL A 21 6.33 19.92 46.99
C VAL A 21 5.30 20.83 46.34
N LEU A 22 5.43 22.16 46.47
CA LEU A 22 4.54 23.12 45.82
C LEU A 22 4.77 23.22 44.30
N TRP A 23 6.00 22.98 43.82
CA TRP A 23 6.30 22.83 42.38
C TRP A 23 6.10 21.40 41.86
N GLY A 24 6.16 20.38 42.72
CA GLY A 24 5.93 18.98 42.35
C GLY A 24 4.46 18.55 42.34
N ASN A 25 3.55 19.34 42.94
CA ASN A 25 2.10 19.05 42.97
C ASN A 25 1.29 19.79 41.89
N GLY A 26 1.95 20.56 41.01
CA GLY A 26 1.37 21.00 39.75
C GLY A 26 1.76 20.01 38.68
N SER A 27 1.07 18.87 38.59
CA SER A 27 1.22 17.96 37.46
C SER A 27 0.60 18.61 36.22
N ASP A 28 1.35 19.52 35.58
CA ASP A 28 1.20 19.87 34.16
C ASP A 28 1.72 18.69 33.30
N ASP A 29 1.37 17.46 33.67
CA ASP A 29 1.55 16.35 32.75
C ASP A 29 0.58 16.60 31.59
N PRO A 30 1.06 16.68 30.34
CA PRO A 30 0.16 16.82 29.20
C PRO A 30 -0.90 15.71 29.28
N PRO A 31 -2.18 16.03 29.01
CA PRO A 31 -3.26 15.06 29.14
C PRO A 31 -2.93 13.79 28.36
N GLU A 32 -3.20 12.62 28.95
CA GLU A 32 -2.90 11.35 28.30
C GLU A 32 -3.53 11.30 26.90
N PRO A 33 -2.75 10.95 25.85
CA PRO A 33 -3.27 10.90 24.50
C PRO A 33 -4.44 9.92 24.36
N ILE A 34 -5.47 10.32 23.62
CA ILE A 34 -6.62 9.47 23.31
C ILE A 34 -6.15 8.31 22.43
N VAL A 35 -6.41 7.08 22.87
CA VAL A 35 -6.07 5.88 22.10
C VAL A 35 -7.06 5.71 20.95
N VAL A 36 -6.57 5.72 19.71
CA VAL A 36 -7.39 5.56 18.52
C VAL A 36 -6.96 4.30 17.79
N ARG A 37 -7.73 3.22 17.93
CA ARG A 37 -7.46 1.95 17.24
C ARG A 37 -8.06 1.95 15.86
N GLY A 38 -7.31 1.55 14.84
CA GLY A 38 -7.80 1.38 13.46
C GLY A 38 -7.35 0.08 12.83
N VAL A 39 -7.99 -0.28 11.71
CA VAL A 39 -7.56 -1.40 10.86
C VAL A 39 -7.12 -0.86 9.50
N ILE A 40 -5.95 -1.30 9.03
CA ILE A 40 -5.29 -0.74 7.83
C ILE A 40 -4.84 -1.85 6.87
N GLY A 41 -4.66 -1.48 5.59
CA GLY A 41 -3.89 -2.31 4.65
C GLY A 41 -2.42 -2.47 5.10
N SER A 42 -1.85 -3.65 4.93
CA SER A 42 -0.52 -4.02 5.47
C SER A 42 0.61 -3.09 5.00
N GLU A 43 0.53 -2.59 3.77
CA GLU A 43 1.56 -1.73 3.15
C GLU A 43 1.68 -0.36 3.84
N LYS A 44 0.69 0.03 4.66
CA LYS A 44 0.75 1.26 5.46
C LYS A 44 1.44 1.04 6.81
N LYS A 45 1.62 -0.21 7.25
CA LYS A 45 2.15 -0.53 8.58
C LYS A 45 3.52 0.13 8.85
N PRO A 46 4.49 0.09 7.91
CA PRO A 46 5.78 0.76 8.13
C PRO A 46 5.66 2.27 8.40
N PHE A 47 4.71 2.95 7.74
CA PHE A 47 4.43 4.37 7.96
C PHE A 47 3.83 4.63 9.35
N PHE A 48 2.77 3.91 9.73
CA PHE A 48 2.15 4.07 11.05
C PHE A 48 3.08 3.64 12.20
N ASP A 49 4.06 2.77 11.93
CA ASP A 49 5.04 2.37 12.93
C ASP A 49 6.18 3.36 13.14
N ASP A 50 6.39 4.29 12.20
CA ASP A 50 7.44 5.31 12.28
C ASP A 50 7.28 6.14 13.57
N PRO A 51 8.31 6.21 14.44
CA PRO A 51 8.29 7.05 15.62
C PRO A 51 7.97 8.52 15.34
N ARG A 52 8.34 9.05 14.16
CA ARG A 52 8.05 10.41 13.73
C ARG A 52 6.55 10.59 13.46
N VAL A 53 5.92 9.64 12.78
CA VAL A 53 4.46 9.65 12.54
C VAL A 53 3.71 9.56 13.87
N LYS A 54 4.15 8.67 14.77
CA LYS A 54 3.60 8.55 16.13
C LYS A 54 3.75 9.84 16.94
N ALA A 55 4.90 10.52 16.82
CA ALA A 55 5.15 11.79 17.49
C ALA A 55 4.18 12.88 17.01
N VAL A 56 3.97 13.02 15.69
CA VAL A 56 3.01 13.99 15.15
C VAL A 56 1.61 13.71 15.69
N PHE A 57 1.14 12.45 15.67
CA PHE A 57 -0.17 12.15 16.27
C PHE A 57 -0.24 12.49 17.77
N ALA A 58 0.84 12.23 18.52
CA ALA A 58 0.91 12.52 19.95
C ALA A 58 0.88 14.03 20.25
N GLU A 59 1.52 14.86 19.42
CA GLU A 59 1.41 16.34 19.51
C GLU A 59 -0.03 16.82 19.34
N HIS A 60 -0.84 16.08 18.57
CA HIS A 60 -2.27 16.31 18.41
C HIS A 60 -3.12 15.55 19.44
N GLY A 61 -2.51 15.02 20.51
CA GLY A 61 -3.20 14.34 21.60
C GLY A 61 -3.78 12.97 21.23
N LEU A 62 -3.27 12.32 20.18
CA LEU A 62 -3.72 11.00 19.74
C LEU A 62 -2.60 9.96 19.88
N ARG A 63 -2.94 8.77 20.37
CA ARG A 63 -2.10 7.58 20.29
C ARG A 63 -2.75 6.59 19.34
N VAL A 64 -2.32 6.62 18.08
CA VAL A 64 -2.86 5.77 17.02
C VAL A 64 -2.26 4.37 17.13
N GLU A 65 -3.12 3.37 17.25
CA GLU A 65 -2.75 1.95 17.19
C GLU A 65 -3.42 1.32 15.97
N VAL A 66 -2.70 0.46 15.24
CA VAL A 66 -3.21 -0.14 14.01
C VAL A 66 -3.04 -1.66 14.02
N ASP A 67 -4.12 -2.34 13.64
CA ASP A 67 -4.09 -3.76 13.26
C ASP A 67 -4.09 -3.84 11.72
N THR A 68 -3.46 -4.87 11.14
CA THR A 68 -3.40 -5.04 9.67
C THR A 68 -4.29 -6.16 9.17
N ALA A 69 -4.98 -5.91 8.06
CA ALA A 69 -5.68 -6.94 7.30
C ALA A 69 -5.63 -6.61 5.81
N GLY A 70 -5.78 -7.60 4.93
CA GLY A 70 -6.00 -7.32 3.51
C GLY A 70 -7.27 -6.48 3.33
N SER A 71 -7.28 -5.49 2.44
CA SER A 71 -8.41 -4.54 2.39
C SER A 71 -9.77 -5.19 2.11
N ARG A 72 -9.79 -6.38 1.48
CA ARG A 72 -11.04 -7.16 1.33
C ARG A 72 -11.42 -7.85 2.63
N GLN A 73 -10.45 -8.39 3.37
CA GLN A 73 -10.68 -8.96 4.70
C GLN A 73 -11.20 -7.95 5.71
N ILE A 74 -10.83 -6.67 5.58
CA ILE A 74 -11.39 -5.58 6.40
C ILE A 74 -12.93 -5.57 6.33
N ILE A 75 -13.50 -5.96 5.18
CA ILE A 75 -14.96 -6.01 4.97
C ILE A 75 -15.53 -7.36 5.39
N THR A 76 -14.86 -8.46 5.03
CA THR A 76 -15.46 -9.80 5.15
C THR A 76 -15.24 -10.44 6.52
N ASP A 77 -14.08 -10.22 7.13
CA ASP A 77 -13.59 -11.06 8.25
C ASP A 77 -13.33 -10.25 9.54
N VAL A 78 -13.15 -8.92 9.42
CA VAL A 78 -12.79 -8.06 10.55
C VAL A 78 -14.04 -7.53 11.27
N ASP A 79 -14.08 -7.69 12.59
CA ASP A 79 -15.06 -7.01 13.44
C ASP A 79 -14.72 -5.52 13.59
N LEU A 80 -15.33 -4.70 12.72
CA LEU A 80 -15.12 -3.25 12.70
C LEU A 80 -15.66 -2.51 13.94
N SER A 81 -16.48 -3.14 14.79
CA SER A 81 -16.99 -2.49 16.01
C SER A 81 -15.89 -2.18 17.04
N ARG A 82 -14.73 -2.80 16.88
CA ARG A 82 -13.55 -2.64 17.75
C ARG A 82 -12.64 -1.46 17.37
N TYR A 83 -12.95 -0.77 16.28
CA TYR A 83 -12.07 0.24 15.69
C TYR A 83 -12.76 1.58 15.53
N ALA A 84 -11.99 2.66 15.69
CA ALA A 84 -12.42 4.03 15.44
C ALA A 84 -12.33 4.41 13.95
N PHE A 85 -11.54 3.69 13.14
CA PHE A 85 -11.46 3.87 11.70
C PHE A 85 -11.06 2.58 10.98
N ALA A 86 -11.44 2.49 9.70
CA ALA A 86 -10.93 1.49 8.76
C ALA A 86 -10.24 2.21 7.59
N PHE A 87 -9.08 1.71 7.15
CA PHE A 87 -8.28 2.37 6.13
C PHE A 87 -7.82 1.41 5.02
N PRO A 88 -8.78 0.90 4.22
CA PRO A 88 -8.47 0.08 3.07
C PRO A 88 -7.67 0.87 2.02
N SER A 89 -6.90 0.13 1.23
CA SER A 89 -6.10 0.68 0.12
C SER A 89 -6.90 0.91 -1.16
N SER A 90 -8.24 0.96 -1.08
CA SER A 90 -9.11 1.03 -2.26
C SER A 90 -10.40 1.79 -2.00
N VAL A 91 -10.81 2.59 -2.97
CA VAL A 91 -12.12 3.26 -2.97
C VAL A 91 -13.28 2.28 -2.93
N PRO A 92 -13.34 1.19 -3.73
CA PRO A 92 -14.49 0.28 -3.69
C PRO A 92 -14.71 -0.33 -2.30
N ALA A 93 -13.63 -0.74 -1.62
CA ALA A 93 -13.74 -1.24 -0.25
C ALA A 93 -14.19 -0.14 0.73
N ALA A 94 -13.63 1.05 0.64
CA ALA A 94 -14.01 2.16 1.50
C ALA A 94 -15.49 2.55 1.33
N GLU A 95 -15.99 2.61 0.09
CA GLU A 95 -17.40 2.92 -0.19
C GLU A 95 -18.34 1.82 0.35
N ARG A 96 -17.91 0.55 0.29
CA ARG A 96 -18.66 -0.54 0.91
C ARG A 96 -18.71 -0.39 2.43
N ILE A 97 -17.57 -0.15 3.09
CA ILE A 97 -17.52 0.07 4.55
C ILE A 97 -18.35 1.28 4.95
N LYS A 98 -18.22 2.39 4.22
CA LYS A 98 -18.96 3.62 4.44
C LYS A 98 -20.47 3.37 4.43
N ARG A 99 -20.97 2.65 3.42
CA ARG A 99 -22.38 2.27 3.30
C ARG A 99 -22.82 1.36 4.45
N ASP A 100 -22.06 0.30 4.73
CA ASP A 100 -22.40 -0.72 5.74
C ASP A 100 -22.38 -0.15 7.18
N ARG A 101 -21.57 0.87 7.42
CA ARG A 101 -21.39 1.51 8.74
C ARG A 101 -22.08 2.86 8.88
N GLY A 102 -22.77 3.33 7.83
CA GLY A 102 -23.45 4.63 7.83
C GLY A 102 -22.52 5.83 8.01
N ALA A 103 -21.25 5.70 7.62
CA ALA A 103 -20.30 6.81 7.70
C ALA A 103 -20.65 7.88 6.65
N THR A 104 -20.56 9.14 7.02
CA THR A 104 -20.93 10.27 6.15
C THR A 104 -19.75 10.82 5.36
N THR A 105 -18.53 10.61 5.85
CA THR A 105 -17.29 11.15 5.28
C THR A 105 -16.26 10.06 5.03
N THR A 106 -15.31 10.35 4.15
CA THR A 106 -14.10 9.57 3.89
C THR A 106 -12.93 10.51 3.65
N TYR A 107 -11.72 10.05 3.95
CA TYR A 107 -10.49 10.82 3.72
C TYR A 107 -9.56 10.01 2.83
N SER A 108 -9.02 10.62 1.77
CA SER A 108 -8.06 9.95 0.88
C SER A 108 -6.71 10.69 0.90
N PRO A 109 -5.94 10.57 2.00
CA PRO A 109 -4.75 11.40 2.23
C PRO A 109 -3.61 11.11 1.26
N PHE A 110 -3.61 9.92 0.64
CA PHE A 110 -2.60 9.52 -0.33
C PHE A 110 -3.06 8.34 -1.20
N TYR A 111 -2.30 8.08 -2.26
CA TYR A 111 -2.52 7.01 -3.22
C TYR A 111 -1.20 6.40 -3.69
N SER A 112 -1.27 5.23 -4.30
CA SER A 112 -0.14 4.58 -4.98
C SER A 112 -0.62 3.93 -6.27
N PRO A 113 0.05 4.18 -7.42
CA PRO A 113 -0.11 3.37 -8.61
C PRO A 113 0.17 1.90 -8.33
N MET A 114 -0.55 1.01 -9.04
CA MET A 114 -0.11 -0.37 -9.20
C MET A 114 1.13 -0.40 -10.10
N ALA A 115 2.10 -1.21 -9.72
CA ALA A 115 3.34 -1.39 -10.45
C ALA A 115 3.76 -2.85 -10.44
N VAL A 116 4.81 -3.16 -11.19
CA VAL A 116 5.46 -4.45 -11.26
C VAL A 116 6.91 -4.27 -10.84
N ALA A 117 7.30 -4.95 -9.76
CA ALA A 117 8.70 -5.13 -9.39
C ALA A 117 9.27 -6.30 -10.20
N THR A 118 10.37 -6.06 -10.91
CA THR A 118 11.06 -7.06 -11.73
C THR A 118 12.56 -6.87 -11.65
N PHE A 119 13.32 -7.50 -12.53
CA PHE A 119 14.78 -7.44 -12.58
C PHE A 119 15.23 -7.10 -14.00
N GLU A 120 16.32 -6.37 -14.14
CA GLU A 120 16.92 -5.94 -15.41
C GLU A 120 17.00 -7.06 -16.44
N PRO A 121 17.48 -8.29 -16.11
CA PRO A 121 17.57 -9.34 -17.11
C PRO A 121 16.20 -9.83 -17.60
N ILE A 122 15.17 -9.78 -16.73
CA ILE A 122 13.79 -10.08 -17.09
C ILE A 122 13.23 -8.94 -17.94
N ALA A 123 13.39 -7.69 -17.51
CA ALA A 123 12.90 -6.52 -18.22
C ALA A 123 13.46 -6.46 -19.65
N HIS A 124 14.76 -6.70 -19.81
CA HIS A 124 15.42 -6.74 -21.11
C HIS A 124 14.84 -7.83 -22.03
N LEU A 125 14.54 -9.02 -21.50
CA LEU A 125 13.90 -10.09 -22.26
C LEU A 125 12.50 -9.69 -22.72
N LEU A 126 11.71 -9.08 -21.83
CA LEU A 126 10.34 -8.67 -22.13
C LEU A 126 10.30 -7.52 -23.14
N ALA A 127 11.27 -6.60 -23.11
CA ALA A 127 11.43 -5.57 -24.13
C ALA A 127 11.72 -6.16 -25.52
N LYS A 128 12.59 -7.19 -25.61
CA LYS A 128 12.90 -7.87 -26.87
C LYS A 128 11.69 -8.53 -27.54
N VAL A 129 10.74 -9.02 -26.74
CA VAL A 129 9.48 -9.59 -27.26
C VAL A 129 8.35 -8.55 -27.33
N GLY A 130 8.68 -7.28 -27.13
CA GLY A 130 7.76 -6.15 -27.27
C GLY A 130 6.67 -6.09 -26.21
N MET A 131 6.88 -6.70 -25.04
CA MET A 131 5.94 -6.63 -23.91
C MET A 131 6.28 -5.50 -22.93
N LEU A 132 7.54 -5.07 -22.88
CA LEU A 132 7.97 -3.85 -22.19
C LEU A 132 8.36 -2.76 -23.17
N HIS A 133 7.99 -1.53 -22.83
CA HIS A 133 8.28 -0.33 -23.60
C HIS A 133 8.95 0.72 -22.70
N ASP A 134 9.93 1.42 -23.24
CA ASP A 134 10.45 2.63 -22.60
C ASP A 134 9.44 3.76 -22.82
N SER A 135 9.09 4.50 -21.76
CA SER A 135 8.17 5.63 -21.89
C SER A 135 8.81 6.84 -22.58
N GLY A 136 10.15 6.91 -22.61
CA GLY A 136 10.89 8.11 -22.98
C GLY A 136 11.08 9.09 -21.82
N ASP A 137 10.41 8.85 -20.69
CA ASP A 137 10.35 9.74 -19.52
C ASP A 137 10.97 9.07 -18.27
N GLY A 138 11.92 8.15 -18.47
CA GLY A 138 12.71 7.56 -17.38
C GLY A 138 12.02 6.42 -16.62
N TYR A 139 10.94 5.84 -17.16
CA TYR A 139 10.29 4.65 -16.64
C TYR A 139 9.89 3.69 -17.77
N GLN A 140 9.49 2.47 -17.42
CA GLN A 140 9.05 1.47 -18.39
C GLN A 140 7.59 1.10 -18.17
N THR A 141 6.89 0.78 -19.27
CA THR A 141 5.51 0.31 -19.26
C THR A 141 5.41 -1.14 -19.71
N LEU A 142 4.45 -1.88 -19.15
CA LEU A 142 4.14 -3.26 -19.46
C LEU A 142 2.80 -3.38 -20.18
N ASP A 143 2.82 -3.88 -21.41
CA ASP A 143 1.64 -4.08 -22.25
C ASP A 143 0.78 -5.23 -21.69
N ILE A 144 -0.31 -4.88 -20.99
CA ILE A 144 -1.20 -5.85 -20.35
C ILE A 144 -1.92 -6.73 -21.38
N LYS A 145 -2.21 -6.20 -22.57
CA LYS A 145 -2.87 -6.95 -23.63
C LYS A 145 -1.98 -8.08 -24.15
N LYS A 146 -0.71 -7.78 -24.46
CA LYS A 146 0.28 -8.82 -24.84
C LYS A 146 0.55 -9.80 -23.71
N TYR A 147 0.59 -9.32 -22.47
CA TYR A 147 0.71 -10.21 -21.31
C TYR A 147 -0.45 -11.20 -21.25
N LEU A 148 -1.70 -10.75 -21.37
CA LEU A 148 -2.87 -11.63 -21.38
C LEU A 148 -2.86 -12.62 -22.55
N ASP A 149 -2.37 -12.22 -23.73
CA ASP A 149 -2.18 -13.15 -24.86
C ASP A 149 -1.19 -14.29 -24.53
N LEU A 150 -0.14 -14.02 -23.75
CA LEU A 150 0.81 -15.04 -23.29
C LEU A 150 0.19 -15.97 -22.24
N VAL A 151 -0.57 -15.40 -21.30
CA VAL A 151 -1.29 -16.14 -20.26
C VAL A 151 -2.30 -17.09 -20.89
N ALA A 152 -3.12 -16.61 -21.84
CA ALA A 152 -4.12 -17.40 -22.53
C ALA A 152 -3.51 -18.60 -23.29
N LYS A 153 -2.28 -18.45 -23.81
CA LYS A 153 -1.53 -19.52 -24.48
C LYS A 153 -0.82 -20.47 -23.50
N GLY A 154 -0.82 -20.16 -22.20
CA GLY A 154 -0.07 -20.92 -21.19
C GLY A 154 1.44 -20.84 -21.41
N THR A 155 1.94 -19.74 -21.99
CA THR A 155 3.35 -19.59 -22.36
C THR A 155 4.24 -19.71 -21.13
N ARG A 156 5.28 -20.52 -21.22
CA ARG A 156 6.31 -20.65 -20.18
C ARG A 156 7.56 -19.84 -20.51
N TRP A 157 8.33 -19.51 -19.48
CA TRP A 157 9.58 -18.77 -19.67
C TRP A 157 10.55 -19.48 -20.61
N ASP A 158 10.69 -20.81 -20.52
CA ASP A 158 11.54 -21.62 -21.41
C ASP A 158 11.08 -21.62 -22.89
N GLN A 159 9.89 -21.13 -23.18
CA GLN A 159 9.31 -21.04 -24.53
C GLN A 159 9.44 -19.64 -25.14
N ILE A 160 9.91 -18.64 -24.38
CA ILE A 160 10.12 -17.29 -24.91
C ILE A 160 11.32 -17.32 -25.89
N PRO A 161 11.15 -16.89 -27.15
CA PRO A 161 12.23 -16.86 -28.13
C PRO A 161 13.42 -16.02 -27.65
N GLY A 162 14.63 -16.55 -27.79
CA GLY A 162 15.85 -15.85 -27.37
C GLY A 162 16.05 -15.74 -25.85
N ASN A 163 15.25 -16.44 -25.04
CA ASN A 163 15.44 -16.46 -23.59
C ASN A 163 16.63 -17.34 -23.20
N SER A 164 17.76 -16.69 -22.94
CA SER A 164 18.94 -17.27 -22.29
C SER A 164 19.03 -16.94 -20.79
N THR A 165 18.18 -16.05 -20.30
CA THR A 165 18.29 -15.43 -18.97
C THR A 165 17.59 -16.23 -17.88
N TYR A 166 16.31 -16.54 -18.07
CA TYR A 166 15.46 -17.15 -17.05
C TYR A 166 14.65 -18.29 -17.66
N ARG A 167 15.28 -19.45 -17.81
CA ARG A 167 14.72 -20.61 -18.55
C ARG A 167 13.90 -21.54 -17.64
N ALA A 168 13.15 -20.97 -16.72
CA ALA A 168 12.30 -21.72 -15.82
C ALA A 168 11.15 -22.39 -16.61
N ARG A 169 10.81 -23.64 -16.26
CA ARG A 169 9.62 -24.32 -16.79
C ARG A 169 8.35 -23.89 -16.05
N LYS A 170 8.21 -22.59 -15.82
CA LYS A 170 7.07 -21.94 -15.16
C LYS A 170 6.33 -21.08 -16.18
N ARG A 171 5.02 -20.90 -16.01
CA ARG A 171 4.23 -19.95 -16.80
C ARG A 171 4.77 -18.52 -16.61
N VAL A 172 4.65 -17.71 -17.65
CA VAL A 172 4.92 -16.27 -17.59
C VAL A 172 3.72 -15.61 -16.92
N LEU A 173 3.87 -15.27 -15.65
CA LEU A 173 2.83 -14.68 -14.82
C LEU A 173 3.39 -13.47 -14.07
N LEU A 174 2.53 -12.47 -13.86
CA LEU A 174 2.73 -11.47 -12.84
C LEU A 174 2.28 -12.09 -11.51
N THR A 175 3.22 -12.38 -10.61
CA THR A 175 2.87 -12.91 -9.29
C THR A 175 2.08 -11.84 -8.54
N THR A 176 0.98 -12.24 -7.89
CA THR A 176 0.12 -11.36 -7.11
C THR A 176 -0.36 -12.08 -5.85
N THR A 177 -0.86 -11.29 -4.90
CA THR A 177 -1.46 -11.76 -3.64
C THR A 177 -2.76 -12.55 -3.84
N ASP A 178 -3.29 -13.16 -2.78
CA ASP A 178 -4.56 -13.86 -2.82
C ASP A 178 -5.75 -12.91 -3.14
N ILE A 179 -6.48 -13.22 -4.21
CA ILE A 179 -7.65 -12.47 -4.68
C ILE A 179 -8.78 -12.38 -3.65
N ARG A 180 -8.85 -13.33 -2.70
CA ARG A 180 -9.89 -13.35 -1.68
C ARG A 180 -9.69 -12.25 -0.66
N THR A 181 -8.44 -11.99 -0.28
CA THR A 181 -8.09 -11.17 0.88
C THR A 181 -7.49 -9.82 0.51
N SER A 182 -6.71 -9.76 -0.57
CA SER A 182 -5.83 -8.63 -0.87
C SER A 182 -6.41 -7.64 -1.87
N ASN A 183 -6.11 -6.37 -1.65
CA ASN A 183 -6.44 -5.33 -2.62
C ASN A 183 -5.49 -5.28 -3.82
N SER A 184 -4.20 -5.62 -3.68
CA SER A 184 -3.27 -5.60 -4.83
C SER A 184 -3.76 -6.54 -5.92
N ALA A 185 -4.22 -7.74 -5.54
CA ALA A 185 -4.86 -8.68 -6.44
C ALA A 185 -6.17 -8.15 -7.04
N ALA A 186 -6.97 -7.42 -6.25
CA ALA A 186 -8.22 -6.82 -6.72
C ALA A 186 -7.99 -5.68 -7.74
N MET A 187 -7.00 -4.82 -7.52
CA MET A 187 -6.60 -3.77 -8.47
C MET A 187 -5.95 -4.37 -9.72
N TYR A 188 -5.16 -5.42 -9.56
CA TYR A 188 -4.63 -6.19 -10.68
C TYR A 188 -5.74 -6.79 -11.55
N LEU A 189 -6.71 -7.45 -10.93
CA LEU A 189 -7.92 -7.98 -11.60
C LEU A 189 -8.72 -6.87 -12.29
N SER A 190 -8.75 -5.67 -11.72
CA SER A 190 -9.42 -4.52 -12.33
C SER A 190 -8.74 -4.11 -13.65
N ALA A 191 -7.41 -3.99 -13.66
CA ALA A 191 -6.64 -3.64 -14.86
C ALA A 191 -6.77 -4.72 -15.96
N ILE A 192 -6.55 -5.99 -15.62
CA ILE A 192 -6.63 -7.07 -16.63
C ILE A 192 -8.08 -7.36 -17.04
N GLY A 193 -9.05 -7.15 -16.15
CA GLY A 193 -10.47 -7.28 -16.43
C GLY A 193 -10.97 -6.20 -17.39
N TYR A 194 -10.48 -4.96 -17.24
CA TYR A 194 -10.74 -3.87 -18.19
C TYR A 194 -10.26 -4.21 -19.60
N VAL A 195 -9.01 -4.68 -19.73
CA VAL A 195 -8.45 -5.10 -21.04
C VAL A 195 -9.21 -6.30 -21.60
N ALA A 196 -9.51 -7.31 -20.78
CA ALA A 196 -10.31 -8.48 -21.20
C ALA A 196 -11.75 -8.12 -21.60
N ASN A 197 -12.27 -7.00 -21.11
CA ASN A 197 -13.59 -6.47 -21.45
C ASN A 197 -13.58 -5.57 -22.69
N GLY A 198 -12.45 -5.46 -23.41
CA GLY A 198 -12.33 -4.63 -24.60
C GLY A 198 -12.09 -3.15 -24.28
N GLU A 199 -11.25 -2.89 -23.27
CA GLU A 199 -10.88 -1.54 -22.83
C GLU A 199 -12.08 -0.75 -22.29
N ASP A 200 -12.91 -1.42 -21.49
CA ASP A 200 -14.06 -0.81 -20.80
C ASP A 200 -14.26 -1.41 -19.41
N VAL A 201 -14.74 -0.61 -18.46
CA VAL A 201 -15.00 -1.07 -17.09
C VAL A 201 -16.18 -2.05 -17.11
N PRO A 202 -16.04 -3.29 -16.59
CA PRO A 202 -17.16 -4.22 -16.55
C PRO A 202 -18.22 -3.75 -15.55
N THR A 203 -19.46 -3.57 -16.03
CA THR A 203 -20.58 -2.99 -15.27
C THR A 203 -21.77 -3.94 -15.10
N SER A 204 -21.77 -5.11 -15.76
CA SER A 204 -22.89 -6.07 -15.75
C SER A 204 -22.46 -7.50 -15.43
N ASP A 205 -23.39 -8.31 -14.89
CA ASP A 205 -23.19 -9.74 -14.64
C ASP A 205 -22.70 -10.49 -15.90
N THR A 206 -23.27 -10.16 -17.06
CA THR A 206 -22.90 -10.78 -18.34
C THR A 206 -21.46 -10.48 -18.72
N GLN A 207 -20.99 -9.24 -18.55
CA GLN A 207 -19.59 -8.88 -18.79
C GLN A 207 -18.67 -9.63 -17.81
N ILE A 208 -19.03 -9.64 -16.52
CA ILE A 208 -18.24 -10.31 -15.48
C ILE A 208 -18.11 -11.82 -15.76
N GLY A 209 -19.21 -12.50 -16.09
CA GLY A 209 -19.19 -13.92 -16.45
C GLY A 209 -18.37 -14.23 -17.70
N ARG A 210 -18.32 -13.31 -18.67
CA ARG A 210 -17.50 -13.45 -19.88
C ARG A 210 -16.01 -13.28 -19.59
N ILE A 211 -15.62 -12.30 -18.78
CA ILE A 211 -14.20 -12.00 -18.54
C ILE A 211 -13.56 -12.91 -17.49
N ALA A 212 -14.33 -13.43 -16.53
CA ALA A 212 -13.82 -14.29 -15.47
C ALA A 212 -12.95 -15.46 -15.97
N PRO A 213 -13.39 -16.31 -16.92
CA PRO A 213 -12.56 -17.40 -17.43
C PRO A 213 -11.33 -16.93 -18.22
N ILE A 214 -11.33 -15.70 -18.75
CA ILE A 214 -10.20 -15.13 -19.50
C ILE A 214 -9.07 -14.73 -18.53
N VAL A 215 -9.43 -14.11 -17.40
CA VAL A 215 -8.44 -13.58 -16.44
C VAL A 215 -8.09 -14.58 -15.33
N ALA A 216 -8.91 -15.61 -15.09
CA ALA A 216 -8.66 -16.62 -14.05
C ALA A 216 -7.24 -17.24 -14.11
N PRO A 217 -6.71 -17.65 -15.29
CA PRO A 217 -5.37 -18.23 -15.36
C PRO A 217 -4.27 -17.29 -14.84
N ALA A 218 -4.45 -15.96 -14.97
CA ALA A 218 -3.46 -14.97 -14.52
C ALA A 218 -3.26 -14.96 -12.99
N VAL A 219 -4.23 -15.47 -12.22
CA VAL A 219 -4.21 -15.46 -10.75
C VAL A 219 -4.24 -16.86 -10.12
N LEU A 220 -4.78 -17.87 -10.82
CA LEU A 220 -4.86 -19.23 -10.31
C LEU A 220 -3.62 -20.07 -10.64
N ASP A 221 -2.95 -19.80 -11.75
CA ASP A 221 -1.84 -20.63 -12.24
C ASP A 221 -0.49 -20.36 -11.56
N GLN A 222 -0.43 -19.39 -10.64
CA GLN A 222 0.78 -19.02 -9.91
C GLN A 222 1.09 -19.92 -8.70
N GLY A 223 0.12 -20.73 -8.25
CA GLY A 223 0.24 -21.54 -7.04
C GLY A 223 -0.08 -20.76 -5.76
N PHE A 224 0.63 -21.05 -4.67
CA PHE A 224 0.42 -20.36 -3.38
C PHE A 224 0.64 -18.85 -3.54
N SER A 225 -0.22 -18.06 -2.89
CA SER A 225 -0.19 -16.60 -2.92
C SER A 225 -0.26 -16.08 -1.50
N GLU A 226 0.59 -15.10 -1.18
CA GLU A 226 0.54 -14.42 0.12
C GLU A 226 -0.79 -13.66 0.28
N SER A 227 -1.25 -13.55 1.53
CA SER A 227 -2.49 -12.84 1.85
C SER A 227 -2.37 -11.32 1.78
N THR A 228 -1.15 -10.78 1.80
CA THR A 228 -0.87 -9.34 1.82
C THR A 228 0.26 -8.95 0.87
N SER A 229 0.20 -7.72 0.36
CA SER A 229 1.22 -7.18 -0.56
C SER A 229 2.56 -6.97 0.11
N GLU A 230 2.56 -6.67 1.41
CA GLU A 230 3.79 -6.45 2.17
C GLU A 230 4.60 -7.73 2.31
N ALA A 231 3.96 -8.83 2.71
CA ALA A 231 4.59 -10.14 2.77
C ALA A 231 5.13 -10.59 1.40
N SER A 232 4.36 -10.36 0.32
CA SER A 232 4.82 -10.68 -1.05
C SER A 232 6.07 -9.88 -1.44
N PHE A 233 6.14 -8.62 -1.01
CA PHE A 233 7.24 -7.72 -1.36
C PHE A 233 8.51 -8.05 -0.55
N GLU A 234 8.39 -8.38 0.73
CA GLU A 234 9.49 -8.92 1.53
C GLU A 234 10.09 -10.18 0.89
N ASP A 235 9.22 -11.07 0.40
CA ASP A 235 9.62 -12.27 -0.35
C ASP A 235 10.38 -11.94 -1.64
N TYR A 236 9.94 -10.93 -2.40
CA TYR A 236 10.65 -10.45 -3.58
C TYR A 236 12.06 -9.93 -3.24
N LEU A 237 12.18 -9.13 -2.17
CA LEU A 237 13.46 -8.58 -1.72
C LEU A 237 14.42 -9.69 -1.25
N ALA A 238 13.90 -10.69 -0.53
CA ALA A 238 14.70 -11.75 0.09
C ALA A 238 15.08 -12.87 -0.90
N LEU A 239 14.15 -13.29 -1.77
CA LEU A 239 14.27 -14.53 -2.55
C LEU A 239 14.63 -14.25 -4.02
N GLY A 240 14.42 -13.02 -4.48
CA GLY A 240 14.88 -12.53 -5.78
C GLY A 240 14.24 -13.19 -7.00
N ALA A 241 14.83 -12.91 -8.17
CA ALA A 241 14.29 -13.28 -9.48
C ALA A 241 14.04 -14.78 -9.69
N GLY A 242 14.77 -15.65 -8.97
CA GLY A 242 14.63 -17.10 -9.06
C GLY A 242 13.27 -17.61 -8.58
N LYS A 243 12.72 -16.99 -7.52
CA LYS A 243 11.39 -17.32 -7.01
C LYS A 243 10.32 -16.51 -7.73
N THR A 244 10.49 -15.18 -7.75
CA THR A 244 9.46 -14.21 -8.14
C THR A 244 10.02 -13.24 -9.20
N PRO A 245 10.04 -13.62 -10.50
CA PRO A 245 10.65 -12.81 -11.55
C PRO A 245 9.89 -11.50 -11.85
N MET A 246 8.58 -11.48 -11.58
CA MET A 246 7.71 -10.31 -11.71
C MET A 246 6.67 -10.35 -10.59
N LEU A 247 6.59 -9.29 -9.79
CA LEU A 247 5.63 -9.15 -8.69
C LEU A 247 4.76 -7.91 -8.87
N VAL A 248 3.45 -8.05 -8.77
CA VAL A 248 2.52 -6.92 -8.66
C VAL A 248 2.62 -6.30 -7.27
N ILE A 249 2.91 -5.00 -7.22
CA ILE A 249 3.12 -4.23 -6.00
C ILE A 249 2.38 -2.89 -6.05
N TYR A 250 2.29 -2.21 -4.91
CA TYR A 250 2.12 -0.77 -4.90
C TYR A 250 3.46 -0.10 -5.18
N GLU A 251 3.50 0.90 -6.06
CA GLU A 251 4.68 1.76 -6.29
C GLU A 251 5.34 2.21 -4.98
N ALA A 252 4.52 2.62 -4.01
CA ALA A 252 4.97 3.11 -2.71
C ALA A 252 5.89 2.11 -1.99
N GLN A 253 5.62 0.80 -2.07
CA GLN A 253 6.44 -0.21 -1.42
C GLN A 253 7.87 -0.20 -1.98
N TYR A 254 8.03 -0.07 -3.30
CA TYR A 254 9.35 0.03 -3.91
C TYR A 254 10.04 1.36 -3.58
N LEU A 255 9.31 2.46 -3.73
CA LEU A 255 9.86 3.80 -3.54
C LEU A 255 10.21 4.12 -2.09
N ALA A 256 9.51 3.56 -1.10
CA ALA A 256 9.88 3.69 0.31
C ALA A 256 11.35 3.28 0.55
N HIS A 257 11.78 2.17 -0.04
CA HIS A 257 13.17 1.72 0.08
C HIS A 257 14.15 2.56 -0.75
N VAL A 258 13.75 3.03 -1.93
CA VAL A 258 14.57 3.94 -2.76
C VAL A 258 14.81 5.25 -2.02
N PHE A 259 13.75 5.86 -1.49
CA PHE A 259 13.79 7.14 -0.76
C PHE A 259 14.56 7.02 0.56
N ALA A 260 14.41 5.91 1.27
CA ALA A 260 15.18 5.63 2.47
C ALA A 260 16.67 5.38 2.20
N GLY A 261 17.05 5.01 0.97
CA GLY A 261 18.44 4.70 0.62
C GLY A 261 19.01 3.52 1.41
N ASN A 262 18.15 2.60 1.88
CA ASN A 262 18.53 1.52 2.79
C ASN A 262 19.19 0.31 2.10
N GLY A 263 19.38 0.37 0.78
CA GLY A 263 20.05 -0.67 0.00
C GLY A 263 19.22 -1.94 -0.25
N ALA A 264 17.95 -1.98 0.15
CA ALA A 264 17.07 -3.11 -0.13
C ALA A 264 16.78 -3.25 -1.63
N ILE A 265 16.60 -2.12 -2.32
CA ILE A 265 16.49 -2.07 -3.78
C ILE A 265 17.88 -2.11 -4.39
N LYS A 266 18.17 -3.18 -5.12
CA LYS A 266 19.47 -3.41 -5.76
C LYS A 266 19.53 -2.78 -7.16
N PRO A 267 20.73 -2.48 -7.70
CA PRO A 267 20.87 -1.86 -9.02
C PRO A 267 20.29 -2.66 -10.19
N ASP A 268 20.06 -3.96 -10.04
CA ASP A 268 19.44 -4.82 -11.03
C ASP A 268 17.91 -4.94 -10.87
N MET A 269 17.32 -4.39 -9.81
CA MET A 269 15.87 -4.36 -9.63
C MET A 269 15.24 -3.24 -10.46
N ARG A 270 14.03 -3.48 -10.96
CA ARG A 270 13.31 -2.55 -11.83
C ARG A 270 11.89 -2.35 -11.34
N LEU A 271 11.45 -1.10 -11.39
CA LEU A 271 10.06 -0.69 -11.23
C LEU A 271 9.47 -0.44 -12.62
N VAL A 272 8.35 -1.07 -12.91
CA VAL A 272 7.67 -1.00 -14.20
C VAL A 272 6.17 -0.76 -13.96
N TYR A 273 5.52 -0.02 -14.86
CA TYR A 273 4.08 0.27 -14.74
C TYR A 273 3.27 -0.55 -15.75
N PRO A 274 2.27 -1.34 -15.32
CA PRO A 274 1.25 -1.86 -16.22
C PRO A 274 0.63 -0.76 -17.09
N SER A 275 0.29 -1.09 -18.33
CA SER A 275 -0.46 -0.22 -19.25
C SER A 275 -1.67 -1.02 -19.79
N PRO A 276 -2.90 -0.72 -19.34
CA PRO A 276 -3.23 0.26 -18.31
C PRO A 276 -2.81 -0.16 -16.89
N THR A 277 -2.70 0.82 -15.99
CA THR A 277 -2.57 0.62 -14.53
C THR A 277 -3.79 1.13 -13.77
N VAL A 278 -3.82 0.92 -12.46
CA VAL A 278 -4.84 1.46 -11.54
C VAL A 278 -4.15 2.33 -10.49
N LEU A 279 -4.72 3.50 -10.20
CA LEU A 279 -4.31 4.31 -9.05
C LEU A 279 -5.06 3.85 -7.81
N SER A 280 -4.37 3.14 -6.92
CA SER A 280 -4.93 2.68 -5.66
C SER A 280 -5.00 3.85 -4.68
N LYS A 281 -6.17 4.49 -4.58
CA LYS A 281 -6.43 5.52 -3.55
C LYS A 281 -6.63 4.86 -2.20
N HIS A 282 -5.87 5.29 -1.21
CA HIS A 282 -5.98 4.79 0.14
C HIS A 282 -7.03 5.66 0.83
N THR A 283 -8.16 5.06 1.21
CA THR A 283 -9.33 5.82 1.65
C THR A 283 -9.74 5.39 3.05
N LEU A 284 -9.58 6.30 4.01
CA LEU A 284 -9.96 6.12 5.40
C LEU A 284 -11.45 6.38 5.57
N VAL A 285 -12.12 5.46 6.24
CA VAL A 285 -13.52 5.56 6.67
C VAL A 285 -13.53 5.69 8.20
N PRO A 286 -13.91 6.85 8.74
CA PRO A 286 -14.12 7.00 10.18
C PRO A 286 -15.32 6.17 10.63
N LEU A 287 -15.15 5.47 11.74
CA LEU A 287 -16.19 4.69 12.41
C LEU A 287 -16.60 5.32 13.75
N ALA A 288 -15.78 6.24 14.27
CA ALA A 288 -16.04 7.08 15.43
C ALA A 288 -15.34 8.44 15.28
N GLU A 289 -15.72 9.43 16.10
CA GLU A 289 -15.17 10.79 16.06
C GLU A 289 -13.63 10.84 16.17
N PRO A 290 -12.96 10.09 17.07
CA PRO A 290 -11.49 10.08 17.09
C PRO A 290 -10.85 9.57 15.79
N GLY A 291 -11.55 8.69 15.05
CA GLY A 291 -11.09 8.22 13.74
C GLY A 291 -11.20 9.28 12.65
N ALA A 292 -12.16 10.21 12.77
CA ALA A 292 -12.26 11.36 11.85
C ALA A 292 -11.06 12.29 12.03
N ARG A 293 -10.65 12.58 13.27
CA ARG A 293 -9.42 13.35 13.55
C ARG A 293 -8.17 12.70 12.96
N VAL A 294 -8.07 11.36 12.97
CA VAL A 294 -6.96 10.67 12.28
C VAL A 294 -7.00 10.92 10.78
N GLY A 295 -8.18 10.81 10.15
CA GLY A 295 -8.36 11.10 8.72
C GLY A 295 -8.01 12.54 8.33
N GLU A 296 -8.45 13.52 9.14
CA GLU A 296 -8.13 14.95 8.97
C GLU A 296 -6.63 15.19 9.07
N LEU A 297 -5.99 14.73 10.14
CA LEU A 297 -4.54 14.90 10.34
C LEU A 297 -3.75 14.26 9.21
N LEU A 298 -4.10 13.03 8.80
CA LEU A 298 -3.43 12.38 7.68
C LEU A 298 -3.56 13.18 6.39
N THR A 299 -4.65 13.95 6.20
CA THR A 299 -4.94 14.68 4.95
C THR A 299 -4.35 16.09 4.96
N GLU A 300 -4.40 16.76 6.10
CA GLU A 300 -4.15 18.21 6.22
C GLU A 300 -2.83 18.55 6.91
N ASN A 301 -2.28 17.66 7.74
CA ASN A 301 -1.03 17.94 8.43
C ASN A 301 0.16 17.79 7.46
N PRO A 302 0.94 18.87 7.22
CA PRO A 302 2.01 18.86 6.23
C PRO A 302 3.16 17.92 6.61
N GLU A 303 3.41 17.69 7.90
CA GLU A 303 4.45 16.76 8.34
C GLU A 303 4.04 15.30 8.08
N LEU A 304 2.78 14.93 8.35
CA LEU A 304 2.26 13.61 7.99
C LEU A 304 2.24 13.38 6.47
N GLN A 305 1.92 14.40 5.69
CA GLN A 305 1.99 14.36 4.22
C GLN A 305 3.43 14.14 3.74
N ALA A 306 4.40 14.90 4.26
CA ALA A 306 5.81 14.72 3.93
C ALA A 306 6.35 13.33 4.35
N LEU A 307 5.96 12.84 5.54
CA LEU A 307 6.33 11.50 6.00
C LEU A 307 5.70 10.42 5.11
N ALA A 308 4.42 10.56 4.73
CA ALA A 308 3.79 9.62 3.80
C ALA A 308 4.50 9.58 2.44
N ALA A 309 4.94 10.74 1.93
CA ALA A 309 5.76 10.82 0.72
C ALA A 309 7.12 10.10 0.88
N ALA A 310 7.76 10.21 2.04
CA ALA A 310 8.99 9.47 2.35
C ALA A 310 8.79 7.94 2.37
N TYR A 311 7.58 7.48 2.65
CA TYR A 311 7.15 6.08 2.50
C TYR A 311 6.65 5.74 1.08
N GLY A 312 6.95 6.58 0.09
CA GLY A 312 6.66 6.31 -1.31
C GLY A 312 5.22 6.59 -1.73
N PHE A 313 4.35 7.06 -0.84
CA PHE A 313 2.98 7.40 -1.21
C PHE A 313 2.93 8.73 -1.96
N ARG A 314 2.05 8.84 -2.95
CA ARG A 314 1.70 10.12 -3.58
C ARG A 314 0.62 10.80 -2.76
N THR A 315 0.84 12.04 -2.38
CA THR A 315 0.04 12.72 -1.36
C THR A 315 -0.72 13.93 -1.94
N THR A 316 -1.44 14.68 -1.09
CA THR A 316 -2.10 15.93 -1.52
C THR A 316 -1.11 17.07 -1.76
N ASP A 317 0.15 16.89 -1.35
CA ASP A 317 1.30 17.70 -1.76
C ASP A 317 2.16 16.94 -2.80
N PRO A 318 1.96 17.20 -4.10
CA PRO A 318 2.75 16.55 -5.16
C PRO A 318 4.23 16.93 -5.12
N GLN A 319 4.57 18.11 -4.58
CA GLN A 319 5.95 18.61 -4.59
C GLN A 319 6.84 17.79 -3.66
N ALA A 320 6.34 17.42 -2.48
CA ALA A 320 7.08 16.58 -1.53
C ALA A 320 7.53 15.25 -2.16
N PHE A 321 6.65 14.62 -2.95
CA PHE A 321 6.99 13.38 -3.68
C PHE A 321 7.97 13.65 -4.83
N ALA A 322 7.72 14.70 -5.63
CA ALA A 322 8.59 15.06 -6.75
C ALA A 322 10.03 15.37 -6.30
N ASP A 323 10.19 16.06 -5.16
CA ASP A 323 11.49 16.38 -4.57
C ASP A 323 12.25 15.11 -4.16
N LEU A 324 11.56 14.12 -3.59
CA LEU A 324 12.15 12.83 -3.24
C LEU A 324 12.56 12.04 -4.47
N VAL A 325 11.74 12.01 -5.52
CA VAL A 325 12.07 11.39 -6.81
C VAL A 325 13.31 12.04 -7.41
N ALA A 326 13.36 13.38 -7.48
CA ALA A 326 14.50 14.11 -8.03
C ALA A 326 15.78 13.88 -7.20
N LYS A 327 15.67 13.96 -5.87
CA LYS A 327 16.80 13.75 -4.93
C LYS A 327 17.40 12.36 -5.06
N THR A 328 16.57 11.33 -5.22
CA THR A 328 17.01 9.93 -5.28
C THR A 328 17.22 9.41 -6.70
N LYS A 329 16.85 10.18 -7.73
CA LYS A 329 16.79 9.75 -9.13
C LYS A 329 15.96 8.47 -9.29
N ALA A 330 14.86 8.38 -8.55
CA ALA A 330 13.99 7.22 -8.59
C ALA A 330 13.35 7.05 -9.98
N PRO A 331 13.19 5.81 -10.48
CA PRO A 331 12.54 5.53 -11.76
C PRO A 331 11.00 5.61 -11.63
N ALA A 332 10.51 6.71 -11.08
CA ALA A 332 9.10 6.93 -10.83
C ALA A 332 8.48 7.77 -11.95
N ALA A 333 7.32 7.37 -12.47
CA ALA A 333 6.59 8.19 -13.44
C ALA A 333 6.12 9.50 -12.80
N ALA A 334 6.33 10.66 -13.44
CA ALA A 334 5.78 11.91 -12.93
C ALA A 334 4.24 11.87 -12.99
N ASP A 335 3.72 11.61 -14.19
CA ASP A 335 2.31 11.45 -14.50
C ASP A 335 2.05 10.11 -15.18
N LEU A 336 0.98 9.42 -14.77
CA LEU A 336 0.50 8.20 -15.42
C LEU A 336 -0.80 8.53 -16.16
N VAL A 337 -0.78 8.34 -17.48
CA VAL A 337 -1.91 8.69 -18.35
C VAL A 337 -2.84 7.49 -18.57
N ASP A 338 -2.27 6.30 -18.78
CA ASP A 338 -3.04 5.07 -19.04
C ASP A 338 -3.51 4.42 -17.72
N VAL A 339 -4.42 5.12 -17.05
CA VAL A 339 -4.99 4.74 -15.75
C VAL A 339 -6.47 4.39 -15.93
N VAL A 340 -6.88 3.27 -15.34
CA VAL A 340 -8.28 2.82 -15.34
C VAL A 340 -8.86 2.83 -13.93
N GLU A 341 -10.16 3.05 -13.85
CA GLU A 341 -10.91 2.96 -12.60
C GLU A 341 -11.31 1.50 -12.31
N PRO A 342 -11.21 1.05 -11.05
CA PRO A 342 -11.70 -0.27 -10.70
C PRO A 342 -13.24 -0.34 -10.81
N PRO A 343 -13.80 -1.52 -11.11
CA PRO A 343 -15.24 -1.73 -10.99
C PRO A 343 -15.76 -1.45 -9.58
N THR A 344 -17.08 -1.35 -9.41
CA THR A 344 -17.67 -1.27 -8.06
C THR A 344 -17.30 -2.49 -7.24
N TYR A 345 -17.38 -2.38 -5.91
CA TYR A 345 -17.07 -3.48 -5.01
C TYR A 345 -17.83 -4.75 -5.39
N GLU A 346 -19.13 -4.64 -5.68
CA GLU A 346 -19.99 -5.78 -6.01
C GLU A 346 -19.58 -6.47 -7.32
N ARG A 347 -19.19 -5.69 -8.35
CA ARG A 347 -18.72 -6.25 -9.62
C ARG A 347 -17.39 -6.99 -9.45
N LEU A 348 -16.46 -6.39 -8.71
CA LEU A 348 -15.16 -6.97 -8.45
C LEU A 348 -15.26 -8.21 -7.55
N ASP A 349 -16.13 -8.16 -6.55
CA ASP A 349 -16.42 -9.30 -5.65
C ASP A 349 -17.06 -10.47 -6.40
N GLN A 350 -17.98 -10.20 -7.33
CA GLN A 350 -18.53 -11.23 -8.20
C GLN A 350 -17.49 -11.85 -9.12
N LEU A 351 -16.62 -11.05 -9.74
CA LEU A 351 -15.52 -11.54 -10.56
C LEU A 351 -14.62 -12.48 -9.75
N ILE A 352 -14.21 -12.04 -8.56
CA ILE A 352 -13.38 -12.83 -7.64
C ILE A 352 -14.08 -14.12 -7.24
N THR A 353 -15.38 -14.07 -6.92
CA THR A 353 -16.16 -15.26 -6.54
C THR A 353 -16.21 -16.29 -7.66
N ILE A 354 -16.45 -15.87 -8.91
CA ILE A 354 -16.47 -16.76 -10.06
C ILE A 354 -15.09 -17.40 -10.27
N ILE A 355 -14.02 -16.61 -10.22
CA ILE A 355 -12.65 -17.12 -10.33
C ILE A 355 -12.33 -18.10 -9.20
N ASP A 356 -12.68 -17.78 -7.96
CA ASP A 356 -12.39 -18.59 -6.79
C ASP A 356 -13.11 -19.95 -6.85
N SER A 357 -14.35 -19.97 -7.33
CA SER A 357 -15.12 -21.21 -7.55
C SER A 357 -14.54 -22.12 -8.64
N ALA A 358 -13.65 -21.60 -9.49
CA ALA A 358 -12.95 -22.38 -10.51
C ALA A 358 -11.60 -22.95 -10.01
N ARG A 359 -11.24 -22.74 -8.74
CA ARG A 359 -10.06 -23.38 -8.16
C ARG A 359 -10.25 -24.91 -8.15
N PRO A 360 -9.20 -25.68 -8.52
CA PRO A 360 -9.25 -27.13 -8.58
C PRO A 360 -9.35 -27.80 -7.21
#